data_AF-A0A1G1HSQ0-F1
#
_entry.id   AF-A0A1G1HSQ0-F1
#
_cell.length_a   1.000
_cell.length_b   1.000
_cell.length_c   1.000
_cell.angle_alpha   90.00
_cell.angle_beta   90.00
_cell.angle_gamma   90.00
#
_symmetry.space_group_name_H-M   'P 1'
#
loop_
_entity.id
_entity.type
_entity.pdbx_description
1 polymer ?
#
loop_
_entity_poly.entity_id
_entity_poly.type
_entity_poly.pdbx_seq_one_letter_code
_entity_poly.pdbx_strand_id
1 'polypeptide(L)'
;MFCEDCRVKTPEDQEVPKVGVEILGRTFQVPAGITAVDALWLTGHALERGVGCLGGVCGACTMLYTTPGSPNFNVGLGCRTVITEGMSFFPFPQRGRSRYRYDLSEVKDPAGELLDHFDRADKCRHCHGCTNVCPQKIQVEEAIELAGKGEFEKAGEMFLPCVMCGACLAECPEEMEPNHILLYARRGFAARLAPPPQELERMAREIREGRFAAAMESLIALSDEDLRALCEEGRG
;
A
#
# COMPACT_ATOMS: atom_id res chain seq x y z
N MET A 1 -39.29 15.82 -15.86
CA MET A 1 -40.05 15.58 -14.60
C MET A 1 -39.47 14.32 -14.00
N PHE A 2 -38.43 14.47 -13.16
CA PHE A 2 -37.83 13.33 -12.47
C PHE A 2 -38.71 13.00 -11.27
N CYS A 3 -39.13 11.74 -11.14
CA CYS A 3 -39.93 11.26 -10.01
C CYS A 3 -39.13 11.46 -8.71
N GLU A 4 -39.56 12.37 -7.84
CA GLU A 4 -38.91 12.64 -6.54
C GLU A 4 -38.87 11.39 -5.65
N ASP A 5 -39.85 10.49 -5.81
CA ASP A 5 -39.93 9.22 -5.06
C ASP A 5 -38.96 8.13 -5.57
N CYS A 6 -38.31 8.33 -6.72
CA CYS A 6 -37.29 7.41 -7.25
C CYS A 6 -35.86 7.84 -6.88
N ARG A 7 -35.68 8.91 -6.11
CA ARG A 7 -34.36 9.34 -5.63
C ARG A 7 -33.86 8.31 -4.62
N VAL A 8 -32.70 7.69 -4.88
CA VAL A 8 -31.98 6.95 -3.83
C VAL A 8 -31.76 7.94 -2.70
N LYS A 9 -32.41 7.70 -1.54
CA LYS A 9 -32.25 8.54 -0.36
C LYS A 9 -30.75 8.71 -0.10
N THR A 10 -30.26 9.94 -0.17
CA THR A 10 -28.86 10.22 0.14
C THR A 10 -28.68 10.09 1.66
N PRO A 11 -27.47 9.77 2.15
CA PRO A 11 -27.19 9.67 3.60
C PRO A 11 -27.51 10.95 4.40
N GLU A 12 -27.86 12.05 3.74
CA GLU A 12 -28.24 13.33 4.30
C GLU A 12 -29.59 13.29 5.04
N ASP A 13 -30.43 12.27 4.82
CA ASP A 13 -31.75 12.12 5.43
C ASP A 13 -31.77 11.39 6.79
N GLN A 14 -30.60 10.99 7.31
CA GLN A 14 -30.47 10.29 8.60
C GLN A 14 -29.55 11.08 9.53
N GLU A 15 -29.98 11.32 10.78
CA GLU A 15 -29.10 11.82 11.84
C GLU A 15 -28.03 10.76 12.13
N VAL A 16 -26.87 10.88 11.48
CA VAL A 16 -25.73 10.00 11.72
C VAL A 16 -25.13 10.35 13.08
N PRO A 17 -24.97 9.38 14.02
CA PRO A 17 -24.29 9.61 15.28
C PRO A 17 -22.91 10.23 15.05
N LYS A 18 -22.54 11.23 15.84
CA LYS A 18 -21.23 11.90 15.74
C LYS A 18 -20.30 11.42 16.84
N VAL A 19 -19.01 11.43 16.55
CA VAL A 19 -17.93 11.17 17.50
C VAL A 19 -16.99 12.37 17.60
N GLY A 20 -16.50 12.62 18.81
CA GLY A 20 -15.45 13.58 19.10
C GLY A 20 -14.08 12.99 18.80
N VAL A 21 -13.30 13.67 17.97
CA VAL A 21 -11.92 13.28 17.63
C VAL A 21 -10.99 14.48 17.71
N GLU A 22 -9.72 14.22 17.94
CA GLU A 22 -8.67 15.24 17.85
C GLU A 22 -7.85 15.03 16.57
N ILE A 23 -7.80 16.04 15.71
CA ILE A 23 -7.05 16.04 14.47
C ILE A 23 -6.02 17.15 14.58
N LEU A 24 -4.73 16.79 14.50
CA LEU A 24 -3.63 17.76 14.59
C LEU A 24 -3.71 18.68 15.83
N GLY A 25 -4.15 18.15 16.98
CA GLY A 25 -4.30 18.91 18.23
C GLY A 25 -5.55 19.79 18.31
N ARG A 26 -6.51 19.65 17.40
CA ARG A 26 -7.80 20.35 17.42
C ARG A 26 -8.96 19.36 17.49
N THR A 27 -9.95 19.65 18.33
CA THR A 27 -11.12 18.80 18.49
C THR A 27 -12.17 19.08 17.43
N PHE A 28 -12.73 18.02 16.84
CA PHE A 28 -13.80 18.07 15.85
C PHE A 28 -14.90 17.07 16.19
N GLN A 29 -16.11 17.36 15.68
CA GLN A 29 -17.25 16.45 15.69
C GLN A 29 -17.50 15.96 14.28
N VAL A 30 -17.42 14.65 14.06
CA VAL A 30 -17.48 14.02 12.74
C VAL A 30 -18.42 12.82 12.76
N PRO A 31 -19.05 12.45 11.63
CA PRO A 31 -19.91 11.27 11.56
C PRO A 31 -19.18 10.00 12.01
N ALA A 32 -19.83 9.17 12.81
CA ALA A 32 -19.31 7.88 13.22
C ALA A 32 -19.17 6.92 12.03
N GLY A 33 -18.18 6.02 12.08
CA GLY A 33 -17.99 4.97 11.07
C GLY A 33 -17.23 5.40 9.81
N ILE A 34 -16.88 6.68 9.67
CA ILE A 34 -16.01 7.16 8.59
C ILE A 34 -14.54 6.83 8.87
N THR A 35 -13.69 7.00 7.87
CA THR A 35 -12.24 6.80 8.02
C THR A 35 -11.54 8.09 8.45
N ALA A 36 -10.29 7.98 8.90
CA ALA A 36 -9.49 9.15 9.27
C ALA A 36 -9.23 10.11 8.07
N VAL A 37 -9.13 9.56 6.85
CA VAL A 37 -9.02 10.39 5.63
C VAL A 37 -10.32 11.16 5.36
N ASP A 38 -11.48 10.51 5.54
CA ASP A 38 -12.78 11.19 5.41
C ASP A 38 -12.94 12.29 6.46
N ALA A 39 -12.51 12.03 7.69
CA ALA A 39 -12.52 13.00 8.77
C ALA A 39 -11.65 14.23 8.45
N LEU A 40 -10.46 14.03 7.87
CA LEU A 40 -9.59 15.12 7.41
C LEU A 40 -10.28 15.99 6.36
N TRP A 41 -10.92 15.38 5.36
CA TRP A 41 -11.65 16.12 4.32
C TRP A 41 -12.86 16.89 4.87
N LEU A 42 -13.70 16.25 5.68
CA LEU A 42 -14.89 16.90 6.26
C LEU A 42 -14.54 18.07 7.19
N THR A 43 -13.37 18.03 7.80
CA THR A 43 -12.88 19.09 8.70
C THR A 43 -12.06 20.17 7.96
N GLY A 44 -11.99 20.10 6.63
CA GLY A 44 -11.38 21.12 5.79
C GLY A 44 -9.84 21.07 5.70
N HIS A 45 -9.22 19.94 6.07
CA HIS A 45 -7.78 19.77 5.92
C HIS A 45 -7.44 19.47 4.46
N ALA A 46 -6.59 20.30 3.85
CA ALA A 46 -6.09 20.07 2.51
C ALA A 46 -5.13 18.88 2.48
N LEU A 47 -5.49 17.82 1.75
CA LEU A 47 -4.64 16.65 1.52
C LEU A 47 -4.00 16.72 0.13
N GLU A 48 -2.99 17.56 -0.03
CA GLU A 48 -2.18 17.61 -1.27
C GLU A 48 -1.22 16.42 -1.39
N ARG A 49 -0.83 15.84 -0.23
CA ARG A 49 0.08 14.71 -0.09
C ARG A 49 -0.44 13.78 1.01
N GLY A 50 0.04 12.53 1.01
CA GLY A 50 -0.35 11.57 2.05
C GLY A 50 -1.72 10.95 1.83
N VAL A 51 -2.21 10.92 0.59
CA VAL A 51 -3.44 10.22 0.17
C VAL A 51 -3.24 9.69 -1.25
N GLY A 52 -3.97 8.63 -1.62
CA GLY A 52 -3.79 7.96 -2.91
C GLY A 52 -4.96 7.04 -3.23
N CYS A 53 -4.74 5.72 -3.18
CA CYS A 53 -5.68 4.72 -3.70
C CYS A 53 -7.02 4.58 -2.96
N LEU A 54 -7.13 5.05 -1.71
CA LEU A 54 -8.26 4.85 -0.79
C LEU A 54 -8.67 3.39 -0.49
N GLY A 55 -8.06 2.38 -1.13
CA GLY A 55 -8.27 0.96 -0.83
C GLY A 55 -7.26 0.32 0.13
N GLY A 56 -6.36 1.10 0.73
CA GLY A 56 -5.31 0.57 1.63
C GLY A 56 -4.19 -0.21 0.93
N VAL A 57 -3.90 0.08 -0.34
CA VAL A 57 -2.90 -0.64 -1.15
C VAL A 57 -1.67 0.18 -1.52
N CYS A 58 -1.74 1.52 -1.50
CA CYS A 58 -0.62 2.38 -1.89
C CYS A 58 0.29 2.82 -0.72
N GLY A 59 -0.16 2.64 0.53
CA GLY A 59 0.57 3.07 1.71
C GLY A 59 0.73 4.60 1.89
N ALA A 60 0.11 5.44 1.05
CA ALA A 60 0.34 6.90 1.08
C ALA A 60 -0.25 7.58 2.33
N CYS A 61 -1.40 7.11 2.82
CA CYS A 61 -2.10 7.69 3.96
C CYS A 61 -1.69 7.09 5.30
N THR A 62 -0.41 6.75 5.48
CA THR A 62 0.11 6.34 6.78
C THR A 62 -0.15 7.45 7.80
N MET A 63 -0.59 7.08 8.99
CA MET A 63 -0.89 8.02 10.08
C MET A 63 -0.52 7.42 11.43
N LEU A 64 -0.20 8.31 12.37
CA LEU A 64 -0.09 8.01 13.79
C LEU A 64 -1.42 8.30 14.47
N TYR A 65 -1.84 7.43 15.39
CA TYR A 65 -3.03 7.67 16.20
C TYR A 65 -2.95 7.07 17.59
N THR A 66 -3.71 7.66 18.50
CA THR A 66 -3.94 7.15 19.85
C THR A 66 -5.43 6.88 20.05
N THR A 67 -5.73 5.92 20.90
CA THR A 67 -7.09 5.60 21.33
C THR A 67 -7.30 6.04 22.78
N PRO A 68 -8.54 6.31 23.22
CA PRO A 68 -8.82 6.71 24.60
C PRO A 68 -8.22 5.74 25.61
N GLY A 69 -7.51 6.27 26.61
CA GLY A 69 -6.92 5.48 27.69
C GLY A 69 -5.67 4.68 27.31
N SER A 70 -5.23 4.69 26.05
CA SER A 70 -3.97 4.08 25.63
C SER A 70 -2.84 5.12 25.66
N PRO A 71 -1.72 4.84 26.35
CA PRO A 71 -0.54 5.70 26.27
C PRO A 71 0.27 5.50 24.97
N ASN A 72 -0.05 4.45 24.19
CA ASN A 72 0.74 4.05 23.03
C ASN A 72 0.26 4.73 21.75
N PHE A 73 1.22 5.14 20.92
CA PHE A 73 0.97 5.47 19.52
C PHE A 73 0.79 4.20 18.70
N ASN A 74 -0.18 4.25 17.79
CA ASN A 74 -0.43 3.23 16.79
C ASN A 74 -0.15 3.81 15.41
N VAL A 75 0.20 2.94 14.48
CA VAL A 75 0.34 3.29 13.06
C VAL A 75 -0.78 2.60 12.29
N GLY A 76 -1.44 3.38 11.44
CA GLY A 76 -2.54 2.91 10.59
C GLY A 76 -2.48 3.49 9.19
N LEU A 77 -3.36 2.99 8.32
CA LEU A 77 -3.63 3.61 7.03
C LEU A 77 -4.94 4.39 7.15
N GLY A 78 -4.89 5.70 6.99
CA GLY A 78 -6.05 6.56 7.25
C GLY A 78 -7.30 6.27 6.43
N CYS A 79 -7.18 5.66 5.24
CA CYS A 79 -8.33 5.20 4.44
C CYS A 79 -8.92 3.84 4.91
N ARG A 80 -8.29 3.17 5.88
CA ARG A 80 -8.73 1.89 6.47
C ARG A 80 -9.02 2.03 7.97
N THR A 81 -8.45 3.04 8.62
CA THR A 81 -8.65 3.29 10.05
C THR A 81 -9.98 4.02 10.24
N VAL A 82 -10.96 3.29 10.78
CA VAL A 82 -12.23 3.85 11.22
C VAL A 82 -12.00 4.67 12.48
N ILE A 83 -12.52 5.90 12.49
CA ILE A 83 -12.40 6.78 13.66
C ILE A 83 -13.38 6.38 14.76
N THR A 84 -12.94 6.51 16.01
CA THR A 84 -13.75 6.24 17.21
C THR A 84 -13.72 7.43 18.16
N GLU A 85 -14.69 7.48 19.07
CA GLU A 85 -14.76 8.52 20.12
C GLU A 85 -13.42 8.66 20.87
N GLY A 86 -12.98 9.91 21.07
CA GLY A 86 -11.78 10.28 21.80
C GLY A 86 -10.45 9.85 21.14
N MET A 87 -10.47 9.40 19.89
CA MET A 87 -9.26 9.12 19.11
C MET A 87 -8.54 10.43 18.73
N SER A 88 -7.21 10.45 18.84
CA SER A 88 -6.37 11.54 18.33
C SER A 88 -5.46 11.03 17.21
N PHE A 89 -5.28 11.78 16.14
CA PHE A 89 -4.42 11.36 15.04
C PHE A 89 -3.74 12.47 14.25
N PHE A 90 -2.64 12.07 13.60
CA PHE A 90 -1.73 12.94 12.86
C PHE A 90 -1.25 12.20 11.58
N PRO A 91 -1.17 12.89 10.42
CA PRO A 91 -0.47 12.36 9.25
C PRO A 91 0.96 11.96 9.59
N PHE A 92 1.42 10.81 9.10
CA PHE A 92 2.73 10.30 9.43
C PHE A 92 3.84 11.13 8.75
N PRO A 93 4.85 11.60 9.49
CA PRO A 93 5.96 12.34 8.90
C PRO A 93 6.75 11.42 7.97
N GLN A 94 6.78 11.78 6.69
CA GLN A 94 7.53 11.01 5.70
C GLN A 94 9.01 11.39 5.78
N ARG A 95 9.89 10.46 6.19
CA ARG A 95 11.35 10.64 6.07
C ARG A 95 11.69 10.83 4.58
N GLY A 96 12.64 11.72 4.29
CA GLY A 96 13.17 11.86 2.93
C GLY A 96 13.65 10.51 2.41
N ARG A 97 13.33 10.18 1.15
CA ARG A 97 13.65 8.87 0.56
C ARG A 97 15.16 8.74 0.37
N SER A 98 15.77 7.74 0.97
CA SER A 98 17.09 7.27 0.53
C SER A 98 16.98 6.74 -0.89
N ARG A 99 17.87 7.22 -1.76
CA ARG A 99 17.87 6.84 -3.18
C ARG A 99 18.83 5.67 -3.37
N TYR A 100 18.38 4.47 -3.00
CA TYR A 100 19.07 3.24 -3.40
C TYR A 100 18.98 3.09 -4.92
N ARG A 101 20.13 2.87 -5.55
CA ARG A 101 20.24 2.68 -7.00
C ARG A 101 21.00 1.38 -7.23
N TYR A 102 20.32 0.43 -7.85
CA TYR A 102 20.87 -0.83 -8.32
C TYR A 102 20.15 -1.20 -9.61
N ASP A 103 20.89 -1.79 -10.56
CA ASP A 103 20.30 -2.34 -11.78
C ASP A 103 20.15 -3.84 -11.62
N LEU A 104 18.90 -4.32 -11.57
CA LEU A 104 18.61 -5.74 -11.43
C LEU A 104 19.21 -6.58 -12.57
N SER A 105 19.44 -5.98 -13.76
CA SER A 105 20.07 -6.64 -14.91
C SER A 105 21.59 -6.82 -14.75
N GLU A 106 22.21 -6.13 -13.79
CA GLU A 106 23.64 -6.26 -13.46
C GLU A 106 23.89 -7.14 -12.23
N VAL A 107 22.93 -7.22 -11.30
CA VAL A 107 23.01 -8.06 -10.08
C VAL A 107 23.19 -9.54 -10.44
N LYS A 108 24.25 -10.19 -9.97
CA LYS A 108 24.55 -11.61 -10.26
C LYS A 108 24.20 -12.51 -9.10
N ASP A 109 24.54 -12.08 -7.89
CA ASP A 109 24.24 -12.78 -6.64
C ASP A 109 23.48 -11.82 -5.72
N PRO A 110 22.13 -11.79 -5.80
CA PRO A 110 21.35 -10.85 -5.01
C PRO A 110 21.60 -10.93 -3.50
N ALA A 111 21.83 -12.14 -2.97
CA ALA A 111 22.08 -12.32 -1.55
C ALA A 111 23.48 -11.84 -1.16
N GLY A 112 24.49 -12.20 -1.95
CA GLY A 112 25.87 -11.74 -1.74
C GLY A 112 26.04 -10.23 -1.86
N GLU A 113 25.29 -9.59 -2.75
CA GLU A 113 25.35 -8.13 -3.00
C GLU A 113 24.46 -7.31 -2.04
N LEU A 114 23.76 -7.94 -1.09
CA LEU A 114 22.80 -7.25 -0.20
C LEU A 114 23.46 -6.09 0.56
N LEU A 115 24.63 -6.33 1.16
CA LEU A 115 25.35 -5.33 1.96
C LEU A 115 26.02 -4.25 1.10
N ASP A 116 26.24 -4.51 -0.18
CA ASP A 116 26.75 -3.49 -1.12
C ASP A 116 25.69 -2.43 -1.41
N HIS A 117 24.41 -2.81 -1.36
CA HIS A 117 23.28 -1.90 -1.54
C HIS A 117 22.72 -1.36 -0.22
N PHE A 118 22.78 -2.15 0.84
CA PHE A 118 22.20 -1.86 2.15
C PHE A 118 23.22 -2.20 3.25
N ASP A 119 24.16 -1.30 3.45
CA ASP A 119 25.27 -1.40 4.42
C ASP A 119 24.82 -1.64 5.89
N ARG A 120 23.57 -1.32 6.21
CA ARG A 120 22.98 -1.51 7.54
C ARG A 120 22.13 -2.78 7.66
N ALA A 121 21.94 -3.57 6.60
CA ALA A 121 21.03 -4.71 6.61
C ALA A 121 21.41 -5.81 7.62
N ASP A 122 22.67 -5.86 8.06
CA ASP A 122 23.19 -6.77 9.09
C ASP A 122 23.05 -6.23 10.53
N LYS A 123 22.53 -5.01 10.72
CA LYS A 123 22.48 -4.36 12.05
C LYS A 123 21.25 -4.71 12.85
N CYS A 124 20.35 -5.58 12.36
CA CYS A 124 19.12 -5.92 13.06
C CYS A 124 19.39 -6.41 14.49
N ARG A 125 18.73 -5.79 15.48
CA ARG A 125 18.85 -6.11 16.90
C ARG A 125 17.62 -6.79 17.50
N HIS A 126 16.70 -7.26 16.67
CA HIS A 126 15.49 -7.97 17.07
C HIS A 126 14.63 -7.25 18.13
N CYS A 127 14.32 -5.97 17.88
CA CYS A 127 13.57 -5.12 18.82
C CYS A 127 12.05 -5.13 18.61
N HIS A 128 11.56 -5.82 17.58
CA HIS A 128 10.16 -5.95 17.16
C HIS A 128 9.43 -4.66 16.75
N GLY A 129 10.11 -3.49 16.77
CA GLY A 129 9.50 -2.20 16.44
C GLY A 129 8.83 -2.20 15.06
N CYS A 130 9.56 -2.61 14.02
CA CYS A 130 9.07 -2.65 12.64
C CYS A 130 7.86 -3.59 12.44
N THR A 131 7.82 -4.72 13.15
CA THR A 131 6.71 -5.68 13.14
C THR A 131 5.48 -5.08 13.81
N ASN A 132 5.66 -4.47 14.98
CA ASN A 132 4.56 -3.91 15.78
C ASN A 132 3.85 -2.76 15.07
N VAL A 133 4.58 -1.91 14.34
CA VAL A 133 3.98 -0.78 13.63
C VAL A 133 3.46 -1.11 12.25
N CYS A 134 3.66 -2.33 11.75
CA CYS A 134 3.26 -2.67 10.40
C CYS A 134 1.72 -2.69 10.27
N PRO A 135 1.10 -1.78 9.49
CA PRO A 135 -0.35 -1.76 9.34
C PRO A 135 -0.87 -2.99 8.56
N GLN A 136 0.01 -3.66 7.81
CA GLN A 136 -0.28 -4.90 7.08
C GLN A 136 0.02 -6.16 7.91
N LYS A 137 0.42 -6.02 9.19
CA LYS A 137 0.71 -7.14 10.11
C LYS A 137 1.77 -8.12 9.62
N ILE A 138 2.69 -7.64 8.80
CA ILE A 138 3.86 -8.40 8.33
C ILE A 138 4.82 -8.61 9.50
N GLN A 139 5.37 -9.82 9.64
CA GLN A 139 6.50 -10.12 10.52
C GLN A 139 7.79 -9.56 9.90
N VAL A 140 7.93 -8.23 9.90
CA VAL A 140 9.00 -7.51 9.19
C VAL A 140 10.38 -7.91 9.71
N GLU A 141 10.52 -8.06 11.03
CA GLU A 141 11.78 -8.47 11.64
C GLU A 141 12.25 -9.86 11.17
N GLU A 142 11.35 -10.85 11.20
CA GLU A 142 11.65 -12.21 10.75
C GLU A 142 12.03 -12.23 9.26
N ALA A 143 11.32 -11.46 8.43
CA ALA A 143 11.67 -11.32 7.02
C ALA A 143 13.07 -10.71 6.82
N ILE A 144 13.48 -9.75 7.65
CA ILE A 144 14.83 -9.16 7.62
C ILE A 144 15.89 -10.20 8.01
N GLU A 145 15.61 -11.00 9.04
CA GLU A 145 16.51 -12.09 9.44
C GLU A 145 16.70 -13.10 8.31
N LEU A 146 15.61 -13.52 7.65
CA LEU A 146 15.67 -14.41 6.49
C LEU A 146 16.45 -13.78 5.33
N ALA A 147 16.24 -12.50 5.04
CA ALA A 147 17.01 -11.79 4.02
C ALA A 147 18.51 -11.76 4.36
N GLY A 148 18.88 -11.51 5.62
CA GLY A 148 20.27 -11.54 6.08
C GLY A 148 20.93 -12.92 5.95
N LYS A 149 20.15 -14.00 6.00
CA LYS A 149 20.62 -15.38 5.75
C LYS A 149 20.66 -15.74 4.25
N GLY A 150 20.28 -14.81 3.36
CA GLY A 150 20.16 -15.06 1.93
C GLY A 150 18.91 -15.83 1.51
N GLU A 151 17.96 -16.07 2.43
CA GLU A 151 16.69 -16.77 2.15
C GLU A 151 15.67 -15.83 1.46
N PHE A 152 16.03 -15.30 0.29
CA PHE A 152 15.28 -14.25 -0.41
C PHE A 152 13.90 -14.69 -0.90
N GLU A 153 13.71 -15.97 -1.21
CA GLU A 153 12.40 -16.53 -1.57
C GLU A 153 11.40 -16.32 -0.44
N LYS A 154 11.70 -16.87 0.74
CA LYS A 154 10.83 -16.78 1.93
C LYS A 154 10.66 -15.34 2.40
N ALA A 155 11.76 -14.58 2.45
CA ALA A 155 11.70 -13.16 2.82
C ALA A 155 10.81 -12.36 1.85
N GLY A 156 10.91 -12.65 0.55
CA GLY A 156 10.11 -12.02 -0.50
C GLY A 156 8.62 -12.39 -0.44
N GLU A 157 8.29 -13.64 -0.13
CA GLU A 157 6.92 -14.11 0.07
C GLU A 157 6.26 -13.45 1.29
N MET A 158 6.94 -13.42 2.43
CA MET A 158 6.45 -12.75 3.64
C MET A 158 6.21 -11.25 3.40
N PHE A 159 7.01 -10.63 2.54
CA PHE A 159 6.93 -9.22 2.21
C PHE A 159 5.90 -8.88 1.11
N LEU A 160 5.28 -9.88 0.48
CA LEU A 160 4.34 -9.69 -0.63
C LEU A 160 3.19 -8.70 -0.31
N PRO A 161 2.59 -8.67 0.90
CA PRO A 161 1.54 -7.73 1.26
C PRO A 161 2.02 -6.30 1.51
N CYS A 162 3.33 -6.04 1.45
CA CYS A 162 3.85 -4.71 1.79
C CYS A 162 3.38 -3.65 0.81
N VAL A 163 2.78 -2.59 1.36
CA VAL A 163 2.28 -1.42 0.63
C VAL A 163 3.26 -0.26 0.63
N MET A 164 4.52 -0.49 1.04
CA MET A 164 5.58 0.54 1.11
C MET A 164 5.20 1.79 1.92
N CYS A 165 4.44 1.60 3.02
CA CYS A 165 3.91 2.69 3.86
C CYS A 165 4.95 3.50 4.64
N GLY A 166 6.17 3.00 4.78
CA GLY A 166 7.27 3.70 5.47
C GLY A 166 7.29 3.58 7.00
N ALA A 167 6.32 2.92 7.63
CA ALA A 167 6.23 2.83 9.09
C ALA A 167 7.46 2.17 9.74
N CYS A 168 7.95 1.07 9.15
CA CYS A 168 9.08 0.32 9.68
C CYS A 168 10.43 1.07 9.64
N LEU A 169 10.56 2.12 8.82
CA LEU A 169 11.77 2.94 8.71
C LEU A 169 11.88 3.90 9.89
N ALA A 170 10.76 4.47 10.33
CA ALA A 170 10.75 5.44 11.42
C ALA A 170 11.04 4.78 12.78
N GLU A 171 10.64 3.52 12.94
CA GLU A 171 10.82 2.77 14.18
C GLU A 171 12.17 2.06 14.28
N CYS A 172 12.96 1.99 13.20
CA CYS A 172 14.19 1.23 13.24
C CYS A 172 15.27 2.01 14.02
N PRO A 173 15.70 1.56 15.21
CA PRO A 173 16.73 2.25 15.99
C PRO A 173 18.10 2.18 15.30
N GLU A 174 18.28 1.18 14.44
CA GLU A 174 19.49 0.96 13.66
C GLU A 174 19.43 1.67 12.32
N GLU A 175 18.48 2.59 12.10
CA GLU A 175 18.34 3.35 10.86
C GLU A 175 18.40 2.50 9.57
N MET A 176 17.97 1.23 9.67
CA MET A 176 17.77 0.40 8.49
C MET A 176 16.53 0.88 7.74
N GLU A 177 16.41 0.45 6.48
CA GLU A 177 15.20 0.63 5.70
C GLU A 177 14.58 -0.71 5.35
N PRO A 178 13.86 -1.37 6.29
CA PRO A 178 13.42 -2.74 6.12
C PRO A 178 12.56 -2.97 4.87
N ASN A 179 11.69 -2.01 4.54
CA ASN A 179 10.86 -2.09 3.34
C ASN A 179 11.70 -2.09 2.05
N HIS A 180 12.81 -1.35 1.98
CA HIS A 180 13.66 -1.31 0.80
C HIS A 180 14.56 -2.53 0.70
N ILE A 181 15.08 -3.01 1.84
CA ILE A 181 15.82 -4.26 1.94
C ILE A 181 14.97 -5.44 1.46
N LEU A 182 13.73 -5.57 1.97
CA LEU A 182 12.84 -6.66 1.59
C LEU A 182 12.29 -6.52 0.17
N LEU A 183 12.09 -5.29 -0.32
CA LEU A 183 11.78 -5.05 -1.72
C LEU A 183 12.91 -5.51 -2.63
N TYR A 184 14.17 -5.25 -2.25
CA TYR A 184 15.33 -5.75 -2.96
C TYR A 184 15.38 -7.28 -2.91
N ALA A 185 15.20 -7.90 -1.74
CA ALA A 185 15.19 -9.37 -1.62
C ALA A 185 14.15 -10.01 -2.57
N ARG A 186 12.92 -9.48 -2.58
CA ARG A 186 11.85 -9.94 -3.48
C ARG A 186 12.21 -9.75 -4.96
N ARG A 187 12.78 -8.59 -5.32
CA ARG A 187 13.17 -8.30 -6.72
C ARG A 187 14.34 -9.16 -7.17
N GLY A 188 15.36 -9.32 -6.33
CA GLY A 188 16.53 -10.15 -6.58
C GLY A 188 16.13 -11.61 -6.78
N PHE A 189 15.26 -12.14 -5.91
CA PHE A 189 14.69 -13.48 -6.09
C PHE A 189 13.97 -13.62 -7.43
N ALA A 190 13.01 -12.74 -7.71
CA ALA A 190 12.22 -12.81 -8.95
C ALA A 190 13.06 -12.64 -10.23
N ALA A 191 14.11 -11.83 -10.19
CA ALA A 191 14.94 -11.54 -11.35
C ALA A 191 15.99 -12.63 -11.64
N ARG A 192 16.49 -13.33 -10.62
CA ARG A 192 17.67 -14.21 -10.75
C ARG A 192 17.49 -15.64 -10.30
N LEU A 193 16.58 -15.89 -9.37
CA LEU A 193 16.46 -17.19 -8.69
C LEU A 193 15.16 -17.91 -9.07
N ALA A 194 14.06 -17.17 -9.26
CA ALA A 194 12.78 -17.75 -9.62
C ALA A 194 12.75 -18.23 -11.08
N PRO A 195 12.20 -19.42 -11.37
CA PRO A 195 11.94 -19.82 -12.73
C PRO A 195 10.85 -18.92 -13.35
N PRO A 196 10.96 -18.56 -14.65
CA PRO A 196 9.93 -17.79 -15.32
C PRO A 196 8.59 -18.55 -15.32
N PRO A 197 7.46 -17.89 -15.03
CA PRO A 197 6.16 -18.54 -15.09
C PRO A 197 5.84 -19.02 -16.52
N GLN A 198 5.55 -20.32 -16.69
CA GLN A 198 5.27 -20.92 -18.00
C GLN A 198 4.11 -20.24 -18.73
N GLU A 199 3.09 -19.81 -17.99
CA GLU A 199 1.93 -19.09 -18.52
C GLU A 199 2.33 -17.72 -19.11
N LEU A 200 3.28 -17.04 -18.48
CA LEU A 200 3.81 -15.76 -18.97
C LEU A 200 4.63 -15.97 -20.24
N GLU A 201 5.47 -17.00 -20.28
CA GLU A 201 6.24 -17.35 -21.49
C GLU A 201 5.32 -17.71 -22.65
N ARG A 202 4.27 -18.50 -22.38
CA ARG A 202 3.24 -18.84 -23.35
C ARG A 202 2.58 -17.57 -23.87
N MET A 203 2.02 -16.73 -22.99
CA MET A 203 1.33 -15.49 -23.35
C MET A 203 2.22 -14.55 -24.18
N ALA A 204 3.47 -14.34 -23.75
CA ALA A 204 4.42 -13.51 -24.48
C ALA A 204 4.72 -14.05 -25.89
N ARG A 205 4.78 -15.37 -26.05
CA ARG A 205 4.93 -16.00 -27.37
C ARG A 205 3.68 -15.77 -28.24
N GLU A 206 2.47 -15.96 -27.70
CA GLU A 206 1.23 -15.77 -28.47
C GLU A 206 1.08 -14.32 -28.97
N ILE A 207 1.47 -13.34 -28.14
CA ILE A 207 1.49 -11.93 -28.50
C ILE A 207 2.49 -11.68 -29.63
N ARG A 208 3.72 -12.21 -29.54
CA ARG A 208 4.75 -12.04 -30.59
C ARG A 208 4.37 -12.73 -31.91
N GLU A 209 3.66 -13.85 -31.84
CA GLU A 209 3.13 -14.57 -33.00
C GLU A 209 1.92 -13.85 -33.65
N GLY A 210 1.45 -12.74 -33.07
CA GLY A 210 0.33 -11.97 -33.60
C GLY A 210 -1.03 -12.62 -33.42
N ARG A 211 -1.17 -13.61 -32.52
CA ARG A 211 -2.45 -14.35 -32.35
C ARG A 211 -3.63 -13.45 -32.00
N PHE A 212 -3.37 -12.32 -31.35
CA PHE A 212 -4.39 -11.34 -30.97
C PHE A 212 -4.46 -10.13 -31.91
N ALA A 213 -3.64 -10.05 -32.96
CA ALA A 213 -3.54 -8.87 -33.80
C ALA A 213 -4.88 -8.55 -34.50
N ALA A 214 -5.48 -9.53 -35.17
CA ALA A 214 -6.75 -9.33 -35.86
C ALA A 214 -7.91 -8.97 -34.91
N ALA A 215 -7.95 -9.59 -33.72
CA ALA A 215 -8.94 -9.26 -32.70
C ALA A 215 -8.77 -7.83 -32.18
N MET A 216 -7.52 -7.40 -31.94
CA MET A 216 -7.22 -6.03 -31.53
C MET A 216 -7.54 -5.01 -32.62
N GLU A 217 -7.19 -5.28 -33.87
CA GLU A 217 -7.53 -4.41 -35.01
C GLU A 217 -9.04 -4.24 -35.15
N SER A 218 -9.79 -5.34 -35.00
CA SER A 218 -11.25 -5.33 -35.03
C SER A 218 -11.84 -4.45 -33.91
N LEU A 219 -11.30 -4.56 -32.69
CA LEU A 219 -11.75 -3.74 -31.55
C LEU A 219 -11.40 -2.25 -31.73
N ILE A 220 -10.22 -1.93 -32.26
CA ILE A 220 -9.77 -0.55 -32.49
C ILE A 220 -10.59 0.13 -33.61
N ALA A 221 -11.08 -0.64 -34.58
CA ALA A 221 -11.88 -0.12 -35.69
C ALA A 221 -13.35 0.17 -35.33
N LEU A 222 -13.83 -0.27 -34.15
CA LEU A 222 -15.20 -0.01 -33.71
C LEU A 222 -15.45 1.48 -33.46
N SER A 223 -16.68 1.92 -33.70
CA SER A 223 -17.14 3.23 -33.26
C SER A 223 -17.35 3.24 -31.74
N ASP A 224 -17.41 4.43 -31.14
CA ASP A 224 -17.75 4.58 -29.71
C ASP A 224 -19.10 3.94 -29.35
N GLU A 225 -20.07 3.95 -30.28
CA GLU A 225 -21.39 3.34 -30.08
C GLU A 225 -21.30 1.80 -30.08
N ASP A 226 -20.62 1.23 -31.07
CA ASP A 226 -20.45 -0.22 -31.18
C ASP A 226 -19.61 -0.80 -30.04
N LEU A 227 -18.56 -0.06 -29.62
CA LEU A 227 -17.71 -0.46 -28.49
C LEU A 227 -18.50 -0.47 -27.17
N ARG A 228 -19.43 0.49 -26.98
CA ARG A 228 -20.33 0.53 -25.82
C ARG A 228 -21.28 -0.66 -25.82
N ALA A 229 -21.93 -0.94 -26.95
CA ALA A 229 -22.82 -2.09 -27.08
C ALA A 229 -22.11 -3.41 -26.75
N LEU A 230 -20.91 -3.62 -27.30
CA LEU A 230 -20.09 -4.81 -27.03
C LEU A 230 -19.73 -4.96 -25.54
N CYS A 231 -19.42 -3.83 -24.88
CA CYS A 231 -19.10 -3.81 -23.44
C CYS A 231 -20.34 -4.05 -22.56
N GLU A 232 -21.53 -3.67 -23.00
CA GLU A 232 -22.80 -3.95 -22.31
C GLU A 232 -23.21 -5.42 -22.45
N GLU A 233 -23.02 -6.02 -23.63
CA GLU A 233 -23.23 -7.45 -23.87
C GLU A 233 -22.30 -8.34 -23.02
N GLY A 234 -21.03 -7.94 -22.86
CA GLY A 234 -20.04 -8.67 -22.07
C GLY A 234 -20.19 -8.55 -20.55
N ARG A 235 -21.14 -7.76 -20.04
CA ARG A 235 -21.46 -7.63 -18.60
C ARG A 235 -22.55 -8.61 -18.13
N GLY A 236 -23.09 -9.43 -19.04
CA GLY A 236 -24.05 -10.50 -18.76
C GLY A 236 -23.43 -11.75 -18.16
#